data_AF-A0A7V6DR29-F1
#
_entry.id   AF-A0A7V6DR29-F1
#
_cell.length_a   1.000
_cell.length_b   1.000
_cell.length_c   1.000
_cell.angle_alpha   90.00
_cell.angle_beta   90.00
_cell.angle_gamma   90.00
#
_symmetry.space_group_name_H-M   'P 1'
#
loop_
_entity.id
_entity.type
_entity.pdbx_description
1 polymer ?
#
loop_
_entity_poly.entity_id
_entity_poly.type
_entity_poly.pdbx_seq_one_letter_code
_entity_poly.pdbx_strand_id
1 'polypeptide(L)'
;MGGELIEIEKNAGCQAVLTYLQDYTKKVRDIQEKYAFSNRDIMSPRLIDNPKLSLEEMAALEELKRKLDHIINEVAERVEKHRISSYDDYTQRYELNAYDKLRVNSLVSSVRDINKSIQKIKFTVETFSRCNKYVINTLDECIKMGDLSKSRVMVLGNMLLIYELANYMISFLEKFKLDGFDDILQLSQKELEKINRTMQDLQKLKLDADNTEIEPEIRQQIFANLADRESSLESFKEEWNKYITGIEGVQERVGSLKKKIPTLKLIRDNAQNQLDFFEIMKIFGVMMVTEAVRKNLDTLEIVALPLDEIELISLPPHKVYTLIGLSQEQGNSQIG
;
A
#
# COMPACT_ATOMS: atom_id res chain seq x y z
N MET A 1 -29.83 -4.95 -11.50
CA MET A 1 -28.83 -5.64 -12.34
C MET A 1 -27.44 -5.00 -12.27
N GLY A 2 -27.24 -3.69 -12.51
CA GLY A 2 -25.90 -3.09 -12.48
C GLY A 2 -25.13 -3.16 -11.14
N GLY A 3 -25.82 -3.00 -9.99
CA GLY A 3 -25.18 -3.09 -8.68
C GLY A 3 -24.71 -4.49 -8.30
N GLU A 4 -25.43 -5.52 -8.74
CA GLU A 4 -25.10 -6.93 -8.47
C GLU A 4 -23.88 -7.38 -9.29
N LEU A 5 -23.78 -6.95 -10.55
CA LEU A 5 -22.60 -7.17 -11.39
C LEU A 5 -21.35 -6.49 -10.84
N ILE A 6 -21.48 -5.26 -10.33
CA ILE A 6 -20.36 -4.53 -9.68
C ILE A 6 -19.84 -5.31 -8.48
N GLU A 7 -20.73 -5.86 -7.65
CA GLU A 7 -20.31 -6.62 -6.46
C GLU A 7 -19.66 -7.96 -6.83
N ILE A 8 -20.15 -8.64 -7.88
CA ILE A 8 -19.52 -9.85 -8.41
C ILE A 8 -18.08 -9.56 -8.87
N GLU A 9 -17.85 -8.49 -9.64
CA GLU A 9 -16.51 -8.11 -10.10
C GLU A 9 -15.56 -7.79 -8.93
N LYS A 10 -16.06 -7.06 -7.93
CA LYS A 10 -15.29 -6.78 -6.71
C LYS A 10 -14.96 -8.04 -5.93
N ASN A 11 -15.90 -8.96 -5.78
CA ASN A 11 -15.68 -10.23 -5.08
C ASN A 11 -14.63 -11.07 -5.80
N ALA A 12 -14.73 -11.20 -7.12
CA ALA A 12 -13.77 -11.93 -7.93
C ALA A 12 -12.36 -11.30 -7.83
N GLY A 13 -12.27 -9.97 -7.91
CA GLY A 13 -11.02 -9.24 -7.74
C GLY A 13 -10.40 -9.44 -6.36
N CYS A 14 -11.19 -9.36 -5.29
CA CYS A 14 -10.72 -9.60 -3.93
C CYS A 14 -10.16 -11.02 -3.78
N GLN A 15 -10.85 -12.01 -4.34
CA GLN A 15 -10.41 -13.40 -4.29
C GLN A 15 -9.11 -13.60 -5.05
N ALA A 16 -8.96 -12.98 -6.23
CA ALA A 16 -7.73 -13.03 -7.01
C ALA A 16 -6.53 -12.44 -6.25
N VAL A 17 -6.74 -11.28 -5.59
CA VAL A 17 -5.71 -10.67 -4.73
C VAL A 17 -5.36 -11.58 -3.56
N LEU A 18 -6.36 -12.15 -2.89
CA LEU A 18 -6.15 -13.05 -1.76
C LEU A 18 -5.33 -14.28 -2.15
N THR A 19 -5.72 -14.98 -3.23
CA THR A 19 -5.00 -16.15 -3.73
C THR A 19 -3.56 -15.80 -4.10
N TYR A 20 -3.36 -14.68 -4.79
CA TYR A 20 -2.02 -14.24 -5.16
C TYR A 20 -1.14 -13.93 -3.93
N LEU A 21 -1.70 -13.27 -2.93
CA LEU A 21 -1.02 -12.96 -1.67
C LEU A 21 -0.65 -14.22 -0.87
N GLN A 22 -1.51 -15.24 -0.88
CA GLN A 22 -1.21 -16.53 -0.26
C GLN A 22 -0.07 -17.25 -0.96
N ASP A 23 -0.10 -17.31 -2.29
CA ASP A 23 0.97 -17.91 -3.10
C ASP A 23 2.29 -17.16 -2.92
N TYR A 24 2.23 -15.82 -2.89
CA TYR A 24 3.36 -14.96 -2.62
C TYR A 24 3.99 -15.27 -1.24
N THR A 25 3.16 -15.31 -0.21
CA THR A 25 3.59 -15.61 1.16
C THR A 25 4.25 -16.98 1.27
N LYS A 26 3.73 -17.98 0.54
CA LYS A 26 4.36 -19.30 0.49
C LYS A 26 5.74 -19.22 -0.17
N LYS A 27 5.86 -18.59 -1.33
CA LYS A 27 7.16 -18.42 -2.03
C LYS A 27 8.20 -17.70 -1.18
N VAL A 28 7.83 -16.62 -0.50
CA VAL A 28 8.75 -15.88 0.40
C VAL A 28 9.30 -16.79 1.50
N ARG A 29 8.48 -17.69 2.03
CA ARG A 29 8.93 -18.65 3.04
C ARG A 29 9.79 -19.76 2.47
N ASP A 30 9.45 -20.29 1.30
CA ASP A 30 10.29 -21.29 0.63
C ASP A 30 11.70 -20.71 0.39
N ILE A 31 11.79 -19.43 0.00
CA ILE A 31 13.04 -18.68 -0.10
C ILE A 31 13.71 -18.52 1.27
N GLN A 32 12.96 -18.15 2.31
CA GLN A 32 13.46 -18.03 3.68
C GLN A 32 14.14 -19.32 4.15
N GLU A 33 13.46 -20.46 3.99
CA GLU A 33 13.95 -21.76 4.42
C GLU A 33 15.19 -22.18 3.63
N LYS A 34 15.19 -21.94 2.31
CA LYS A 34 16.30 -22.28 1.42
C LYS A 34 17.60 -21.56 1.78
N TYR A 35 17.53 -20.29 2.15
CA TYR A 35 18.72 -19.46 2.43
C TYR A 35 18.94 -19.17 3.93
N ALA A 36 18.13 -19.77 4.80
CA ALA A 36 18.17 -19.60 6.25
C ALA A 36 18.10 -18.13 6.71
N PHE A 37 17.20 -17.34 6.10
CA PHE A 37 16.99 -15.95 6.50
C PHE A 37 16.31 -15.84 7.86
N SER A 38 16.72 -14.82 8.63
CA SER A 38 15.99 -14.40 9.82
C SER A 38 14.55 -13.98 9.43
N ASN A 39 13.59 -14.06 10.36
CA ASN A 39 12.21 -13.63 10.04
C ASN A 39 12.15 -12.11 9.77
N ARG A 40 13.18 -11.36 10.17
CA ARG A 40 13.33 -9.93 9.90
C ARG A 40 13.73 -9.63 8.45
N ASP A 41 14.46 -10.54 7.83
CA ASP A 41 15.02 -10.35 6.49
C ASP A 41 14.08 -10.81 5.39
N ILE A 42 12.99 -11.51 5.71
CA ILE A 42 12.00 -12.02 4.74
C ILE A 42 11.10 -10.96 4.10
N MET A 43 11.27 -9.70 4.48
CA MET A 43 10.52 -8.60 3.85
C MET A 43 11.07 -8.35 2.46
N SER A 44 10.21 -8.15 1.47
CA SER A 44 10.61 -8.06 0.06
C SER A 44 11.74 -7.05 -0.19
N PRO A 45 11.69 -5.82 0.35
CA PRO A 45 12.77 -4.86 0.14
C PRO A 45 14.13 -5.29 0.70
N ARG A 46 14.17 -6.16 1.71
CA ARG A 46 15.41 -6.67 2.32
C ARG A 46 15.90 -7.95 1.66
N LEU A 47 14.98 -8.80 1.20
CA LEU A 47 15.26 -9.99 0.44
C LEU A 47 15.88 -9.65 -0.92
N ILE A 48 15.30 -8.68 -1.65
CA ILE A 48 15.71 -8.35 -3.02
C ILE A 48 17.19 -7.93 -3.10
N ASP A 49 17.72 -7.28 -2.05
CA ASP A 49 19.12 -6.87 -2.00
C ASP A 49 20.10 -8.05 -1.77
N ASN A 50 19.61 -9.28 -1.65
CA ASN A 50 20.45 -10.44 -1.39
C ASN A 50 21.09 -11.00 -2.68
N PRO A 51 22.43 -11.03 -2.78
CA PRO A 51 23.12 -11.48 -3.97
C PRO A 51 23.00 -12.99 -4.25
N LYS A 52 22.46 -13.77 -3.31
CA LYS A 52 22.29 -15.24 -3.45
C LYS A 52 20.98 -15.65 -4.10
N LEU A 53 20.03 -14.73 -4.28
CA LEU A 53 18.75 -15.04 -4.92
C LEU A 53 18.95 -15.37 -6.40
N SER A 54 18.13 -16.29 -6.92
CA SER A 54 18.04 -16.48 -8.36
C SER A 54 17.28 -15.33 -9.02
N LEU A 55 17.48 -15.14 -10.33
CA LEU A 55 16.72 -14.16 -11.12
C LEU A 55 15.20 -14.40 -11.04
N GLU A 56 14.76 -15.67 -10.98
CA GLU A 56 13.35 -16.03 -10.84
C GLU A 56 12.80 -15.66 -9.45
N GLU A 57 13.59 -15.87 -8.39
CA GLU A 57 13.22 -15.51 -7.01
C GLU A 57 13.11 -13.99 -6.85
N MET A 58 14.08 -13.23 -7.38
CA MET A 58 14.02 -11.76 -7.40
C MET A 58 12.80 -11.26 -8.18
N ALA A 59 12.55 -11.80 -9.38
CA ALA A 59 11.40 -11.42 -10.19
C ALA A 59 10.07 -11.69 -9.47
N ALA A 60 9.96 -12.80 -8.74
CA ALA A 60 8.77 -13.11 -7.96
C ALA A 60 8.52 -12.11 -6.81
N LEU A 61 9.58 -11.64 -6.14
CA LEU A 61 9.51 -10.64 -5.07
C LEU A 61 9.14 -9.24 -5.59
N GLU A 62 9.63 -8.88 -6.77
CA GLU A 62 9.33 -7.59 -7.41
C GLU A 62 7.93 -7.55 -8.05
N GLU A 63 7.41 -8.70 -8.49
CA GLU A 63 6.15 -8.79 -9.24
C GLU A 63 4.91 -8.50 -8.38
N LEU A 64 5.01 -8.58 -7.04
CA LEU A 64 3.89 -8.37 -6.11
C LEU A 64 3.12 -7.08 -6.41
N LYS A 65 3.84 -5.96 -6.41
CA LYS A 65 3.25 -4.64 -6.64
C LYS A 65 2.60 -4.54 -8.02
N ARG A 66 3.28 -5.06 -9.05
CA ARG A 66 2.80 -5.04 -10.43
C ARG A 66 1.50 -5.83 -10.59
N LYS A 67 1.40 -7.00 -9.96
CA LYS A 67 0.20 -7.85 -10.00
C LYS A 67 -0.97 -7.22 -9.24
N LEU A 68 -0.71 -6.66 -8.05
CA LEU A 68 -1.74 -5.92 -7.31
C LEU A 68 -2.26 -4.74 -8.11
N ASP A 69 -1.37 -3.92 -8.69
CA ASP A 69 -1.74 -2.79 -9.55
C ASP A 69 -2.58 -3.25 -10.74
N HIS A 70 -2.20 -4.35 -11.39
CA HIS A 70 -2.92 -4.90 -12.52
C HIS A 70 -4.36 -5.32 -12.15
N ILE A 71 -4.54 -6.13 -11.10
CA ILE A 71 -5.88 -6.59 -10.67
C ILE A 71 -6.76 -5.39 -10.25
N ILE A 72 -6.20 -4.46 -9.48
CA ILE A 72 -6.93 -3.26 -9.03
C ILE A 72 -7.38 -2.41 -10.22
N ASN A 73 -6.49 -2.20 -11.20
CA ASN A 73 -6.82 -1.43 -12.40
C ASN A 73 -7.91 -2.12 -13.24
N GLU A 74 -7.80 -3.43 -13.47
CA GLU A 74 -8.79 -4.17 -14.24
C GLU A 74 -10.18 -4.16 -13.59
N VAL A 75 -10.25 -4.35 -12.27
CA VAL A 75 -11.54 -4.33 -11.56
C VAL A 75 -12.15 -2.95 -11.62
N ALA A 76 -11.35 -1.88 -11.43
CA ALA A 76 -11.84 -0.51 -11.56
C ALA A 76 -12.38 -0.21 -12.97
N GLU A 77 -11.71 -0.70 -14.02
CA GLU A 77 -12.16 -0.58 -15.41
C GLU A 77 -13.47 -1.32 -15.65
N ARG A 78 -13.57 -2.58 -15.18
CA ARG A 78 -14.79 -3.37 -15.32
C ARG A 78 -15.97 -2.75 -14.57
N VAL A 79 -15.76 -2.28 -13.34
CA VAL A 79 -16.80 -1.59 -12.55
C VAL A 79 -17.28 -0.33 -13.27
N GLU A 80 -16.38 0.45 -13.87
CA GLU A 80 -16.77 1.65 -14.61
C GLU A 80 -17.49 1.30 -15.92
N LYS A 81 -17.07 0.24 -16.63
CA LYS A 81 -17.75 -0.23 -17.85
C LYS A 81 -19.23 -0.53 -17.64
N HIS A 82 -19.62 -1.05 -16.48
CA HIS A 82 -21.01 -1.29 -16.12
C HIS A 82 -21.83 0.01 -15.87
N ARG A 83 -21.15 1.15 -15.71
CA ARG A 83 -21.75 2.48 -15.56
C ARG A 83 -21.78 3.28 -16.87
N ILE A 84 -20.84 3.00 -17.79
CA ILE A 84 -20.60 3.77 -19.02
C ILE A 84 -21.79 3.76 -19.99
N SER A 85 -22.60 2.71 -20.02
CA SER A 85 -23.72 2.58 -20.97
C SER A 85 -24.70 3.76 -20.95
N SER A 86 -24.72 4.58 -19.88
CA SER A 86 -25.59 5.75 -19.78
C SER A 86 -25.02 7.03 -20.40
N TYR A 87 -23.70 7.22 -20.48
CA TYR A 87 -23.12 8.53 -20.86
C TYR A 87 -23.22 8.82 -22.35
N ASP A 88 -22.99 7.82 -23.19
CA ASP A 88 -23.12 7.98 -24.65
C ASP A 88 -24.59 8.24 -25.03
N ASP A 89 -25.53 7.59 -24.33
CA ASP A 89 -26.98 7.81 -24.47
C ASP A 89 -27.42 9.24 -24.11
N TYR A 90 -26.73 9.93 -23.20
CA TYR A 90 -27.03 11.32 -22.84
C TYR A 90 -26.59 12.30 -23.93
N THR A 91 -25.43 12.08 -24.55
CA THR A 91 -24.90 13.00 -25.58
C THR A 91 -25.65 12.90 -26.91
N GLN A 92 -26.19 11.71 -27.23
CA GLN A 92 -26.97 11.49 -28.45
C GLN A 92 -28.31 12.24 -28.47
N ARG A 93 -28.83 12.65 -27.30
CA ARG A 93 -30.09 13.38 -27.17
C ARG A 93 -29.99 14.87 -27.54
N TYR A 94 -28.78 15.38 -27.75
CA TYR A 94 -28.53 16.79 -28.07
C TYR A 94 -27.99 16.93 -29.50
N GLU A 95 -28.57 17.84 -30.27
CA GLU A 95 -28.04 18.22 -31.59
C GLU A 95 -26.79 19.09 -31.42
N LEU A 96 -25.66 18.44 -31.17
CA LEU A 96 -24.37 19.10 -30.98
C LEU A 96 -23.60 19.15 -32.31
N ASN A 97 -23.01 20.32 -32.62
CA ASN A 97 -22.04 20.44 -33.71
C ASN A 97 -20.71 19.73 -33.34
N ALA A 98 -19.79 19.60 -34.29
CA ALA A 98 -18.53 18.89 -34.09
C ALA A 98 -17.68 19.48 -32.94
N TYR A 99 -17.68 20.80 -32.78
CA TYR A 99 -16.93 21.49 -31.73
C TYR A 99 -17.53 21.22 -30.34
N ASP A 100 -18.85 21.27 -30.21
CA ASP A 100 -19.54 21.01 -28.94
C ASP A 100 -19.45 19.52 -28.56
N LYS A 101 -19.50 18.61 -29.53
CA LYS A 101 -19.23 17.18 -29.31
C LYS A 101 -17.85 16.94 -28.72
N LEU A 102 -16.81 17.60 -29.25
CA LEU A 102 -15.45 17.47 -28.71
C LEU A 102 -15.36 17.93 -27.25
N ARG A 103 -15.97 19.09 -26.93
CA ARG A 103 -15.98 19.64 -25.55
C ARG A 103 -16.73 18.74 -24.58
N VAL A 104 -17.91 18.27 -24.95
CA VAL A 104 -18.73 17.37 -24.12
C VAL A 104 -18.01 16.03 -23.93
N ASN A 105 -17.44 15.44 -24.99
CA ASN A 105 -16.70 14.18 -24.88
C ASN A 105 -15.46 14.31 -24.01
N SER A 106 -14.77 15.45 -24.06
CA SER A 106 -13.64 15.74 -23.16
C SER A 106 -14.10 15.74 -21.71
N LEU A 107 -15.19 16.46 -21.38
CA LEU A 107 -15.74 16.50 -20.02
C LEU A 107 -16.18 15.11 -19.54
N VAL A 108 -16.90 14.36 -20.38
CA VAL A 108 -17.36 13.00 -20.06
C VAL A 108 -16.16 12.07 -19.81
N SER A 109 -15.10 12.18 -20.61
CA SER A 109 -13.90 11.37 -20.45
C SER A 109 -13.18 11.71 -19.14
N SER A 110 -13.02 12.99 -18.82
CA SER A 110 -12.40 13.42 -17.56
C SER A 110 -13.20 12.98 -16.33
N VAL A 111 -14.54 13.04 -16.39
CA VAL A 111 -15.40 12.52 -15.32
C VAL A 111 -15.25 11.00 -15.17
N ARG A 112 -15.14 10.27 -16.29
CA ARG A 112 -14.91 8.82 -16.30
C ARG A 112 -13.56 8.49 -15.65
N ASP A 113 -12.52 9.24 -15.96
CA ASP A 113 -11.19 9.04 -15.38
C ASP A 113 -11.20 9.31 -13.87
N ILE A 114 -11.88 10.37 -13.41
CA ILE A 114 -12.07 10.64 -11.97
C ILE A 114 -12.79 9.47 -11.30
N ASN A 115 -13.90 8.99 -11.89
CA ASN A 115 -14.66 7.87 -11.34
C ASN A 115 -13.80 6.60 -11.27
N LYS A 116 -13.02 6.31 -12.31
CA LYS A 116 -12.08 5.19 -12.34
C LYS A 116 -11.05 5.32 -11.23
N SER A 117 -10.43 6.49 -11.03
CA SER A 117 -9.50 6.71 -9.92
C SER A 117 -10.18 6.48 -8.56
N ILE A 118 -11.42 6.95 -8.38
CA ILE A 118 -12.22 6.71 -7.15
C ILE A 118 -12.49 5.22 -6.94
N GLN A 119 -12.83 4.47 -8.00
CA GLN A 119 -13.05 3.03 -7.89
C GLN A 119 -11.76 2.29 -7.53
N LYS A 120 -10.61 2.68 -8.11
CA LYS A 120 -9.31 2.12 -7.74
C LYS A 120 -9.08 2.25 -6.24
N ILE A 121 -9.14 3.46 -5.69
CA ILE A 121 -8.86 3.65 -4.26
C ILE A 121 -9.88 2.96 -3.34
N LYS A 122 -11.17 2.96 -3.70
CA LYS A 122 -12.21 2.23 -2.95
C LYS A 122 -11.95 0.73 -2.96
N PHE A 123 -11.72 0.16 -4.14
CA PHE A 123 -11.48 -1.26 -4.31
C PHE A 123 -10.19 -1.70 -3.61
N THR A 124 -9.13 -0.89 -3.70
CA THR A 124 -7.88 -1.13 -2.96
C THR A 124 -8.14 -1.19 -1.45
N VAL A 125 -8.76 -0.17 -0.86
CA VAL A 125 -9.04 -0.16 0.60
C VAL A 125 -9.94 -1.34 1.00
N GLU A 126 -10.96 -1.63 0.20
CA GLU A 126 -11.90 -2.72 0.43
C GLU A 126 -11.22 -4.09 0.39
N THR A 127 -10.40 -4.34 -0.65
CA THR A 127 -9.65 -5.59 -0.82
C THR A 127 -8.72 -5.81 0.36
N PHE A 128 -8.03 -4.77 0.80
CA PHE A 128 -7.05 -4.87 1.89
C PHE A 128 -7.74 -5.14 3.22
N SER A 129 -8.90 -4.51 3.45
CA SER A 129 -9.75 -4.79 4.60
C SER A 129 -10.26 -6.23 4.60
N ARG A 130 -10.70 -6.75 3.45
CA ARG A 130 -11.17 -8.13 3.28
C ARG A 130 -10.03 -9.14 3.48
N CYS A 131 -8.85 -8.89 2.93
CA CYS A 131 -7.66 -9.72 3.14
C CYS A 131 -7.30 -9.78 4.63
N ASN A 132 -7.29 -8.63 5.32
CA ASN A 132 -7.04 -8.57 6.76
C ASN A 132 -8.08 -9.37 7.57
N LYS A 133 -9.37 -9.23 7.27
CA LYS A 133 -10.43 -10.01 7.94
C LYS A 133 -10.28 -11.52 7.71
N TYR A 134 -10.00 -11.93 6.47
CA TYR A 134 -9.76 -13.33 6.13
C TYR A 134 -8.59 -13.92 6.92
N VAL A 135 -7.49 -13.15 6.99
CA VAL A 135 -6.29 -13.49 7.75
C VAL A 135 -6.59 -13.69 9.24
N ILE A 136 -7.33 -12.77 9.86
CA ILE A 136 -7.73 -12.86 11.27
C ILE A 136 -8.61 -14.10 11.51
N ASN A 137 -9.66 -14.28 10.70
CA ASN A 137 -10.59 -15.40 10.86
C ASN A 137 -9.88 -16.76 10.73
N THR A 138 -8.99 -16.89 9.75
CA THR A 138 -8.23 -18.13 9.51
C THR A 138 -7.29 -18.43 10.69
N LEU A 139 -6.70 -17.41 11.31
CA LEU A 139 -5.87 -17.57 12.50
C LEU A 139 -6.70 -18.04 13.70
N ASP A 140 -7.84 -17.40 13.95
CA ASP A 140 -8.73 -17.76 15.06
C ASP A 140 -9.24 -19.21 14.93
N GLU A 141 -9.54 -19.66 13.72
CA GLU A 141 -9.92 -21.05 13.43
C GLU A 141 -8.78 -22.04 13.71
N CYS A 142 -7.55 -21.72 13.30
CA CYS A 142 -6.39 -22.57 13.57
C CYS A 142 -6.10 -22.70 15.08
N ILE A 143 -6.23 -21.60 15.83
CA ILE A 143 -6.08 -21.60 17.28
C ILE A 143 -7.14 -22.50 17.93
N LYS A 144 -8.40 -22.39 17.50
CA LYS A 144 -9.50 -23.23 18.01
C LYS A 144 -9.30 -24.73 17.72
N MET A 145 -8.68 -25.07 16.60
CA MET A 145 -8.41 -26.46 16.20
C MET A 145 -7.18 -27.08 16.90
N GLY A 146 -6.39 -26.29 17.63
CA GLY A 146 -5.25 -26.81 18.41
C GLY A 146 -4.02 -27.22 17.58
N ASP A 147 -3.99 -26.95 16.28
CA ASP A 147 -2.83 -27.22 15.42
C ASP A 147 -1.76 -26.12 15.59
N LEU A 148 -0.88 -26.31 16.57
CA LEU A 148 0.17 -25.35 16.93
C LEU A 148 1.20 -25.15 15.81
N SER A 149 1.48 -26.16 14.99
CA SER A 149 2.44 -26.06 13.88
C SER A 149 1.88 -25.17 12.76
N LYS A 150 0.65 -25.46 12.34
CA LYS A 150 -0.06 -24.66 11.33
C LYS A 150 -0.36 -23.25 11.83
N SER A 151 -0.68 -23.09 13.12
CA SER A 151 -0.89 -21.77 13.73
C SER A 151 0.35 -20.89 13.66
N ARG A 152 1.54 -21.42 13.96
CA ARG A 152 2.81 -20.67 13.85
C ARG A 152 3.10 -20.24 12.42
N VAL A 153 2.87 -21.14 11.46
CA VAL A 153 2.97 -20.85 10.03
C VAL A 153 1.97 -19.75 9.66
N MET A 154 0.72 -19.80 10.08
CA MET A 154 -0.25 -18.75 9.76
C MET A 154 0.13 -17.39 10.35
N VAL A 155 0.57 -17.34 11.61
CA VAL A 155 0.99 -16.09 12.27
C VAL A 155 2.08 -15.36 11.49
N LEU A 156 3.12 -16.07 11.05
CA LEU A 156 4.22 -15.47 10.29
C LEU A 156 3.77 -14.95 8.91
N GLY A 157 2.91 -15.70 8.23
CA GLY A 157 2.32 -15.26 6.96
C GLY A 157 1.47 -14.02 7.12
N ASN A 158 0.71 -13.94 8.21
CA ASN A 158 -0.15 -12.81 8.49
C ASN A 158 0.67 -11.54 8.72
N MET A 159 1.76 -11.62 9.49
CA MET A 159 2.65 -10.47 9.70
C MET A 159 3.29 -10.00 8.38
N LEU A 160 3.75 -10.94 7.54
CA LEU A 160 4.30 -10.63 6.21
C LEU A 160 3.24 -9.97 5.31
N LEU A 161 2.04 -10.54 5.24
CA LEU A 161 0.93 -9.98 4.46
C LEU A 161 0.57 -8.57 4.89
N ILE A 162 0.43 -8.32 6.20
CA ILE A 162 0.11 -6.99 6.71
C ILE A 162 1.22 -5.99 6.39
N TYR A 163 2.48 -6.39 6.49
CA TYR A 163 3.60 -5.55 6.10
C TYR A 163 3.55 -5.19 4.61
N GLU A 164 3.44 -6.18 3.73
CA GLU A 164 3.45 -5.97 2.28
C GLU A 164 2.24 -5.17 1.81
N LEU A 165 1.07 -5.43 2.40
CA LEU A 165 -0.14 -4.67 2.14
C LEU A 165 0.00 -3.22 2.62
N ALA A 166 0.49 -2.98 3.84
CA ALA A 166 0.71 -1.62 4.33
C ALA A 166 1.72 -0.87 3.44
N ASN A 167 2.80 -1.54 3.02
CA ASN A 167 3.82 -0.97 2.14
C ASN A 167 3.27 -0.61 0.76
N TYR A 168 2.46 -1.51 0.17
CA TYR A 168 1.74 -1.23 -1.07
C TYR A 168 0.79 -0.05 -0.92
N MET A 169 -0.03 -0.01 0.14
CA MET A 169 -0.98 1.09 0.40
C MET A 169 -0.29 2.45 0.52
N ILE A 170 0.84 2.50 1.23
CA ILE A 170 1.64 3.72 1.35
C ILE A 170 2.10 4.16 -0.04
N SER A 171 2.75 3.26 -0.79
CA SER A 171 3.22 3.54 -2.15
C SER A 171 2.09 4.01 -3.09
N PHE A 172 0.93 3.37 -3.00
CA PHE A 172 -0.25 3.68 -3.80
C PHE A 172 -0.77 5.07 -3.45
N LEU A 173 -1.01 5.36 -2.16
CA LEU A 173 -1.55 6.65 -1.70
C LEU A 173 -0.59 7.83 -1.95
N GLU A 174 0.72 7.62 -1.83
CA GLU A 174 1.72 8.65 -2.14
C GLU A 174 1.62 9.09 -3.60
N LYS A 175 1.51 8.11 -4.52
CA LYS A 175 1.43 8.33 -5.97
C LYS A 175 0.02 8.65 -6.47
N PHE A 176 -1.01 8.38 -5.68
CA PHE A 176 -2.40 8.53 -6.09
C PHE A 176 -2.74 9.98 -6.46
N LYS A 177 -3.42 10.12 -7.60
CA LYS A 177 -3.99 11.34 -8.15
C LYS A 177 -5.39 11.04 -8.72
N LEU A 178 -6.21 12.07 -8.82
CA LEU A 178 -7.48 12.01 -9.53
C LEU A 178 -7.22 12.32 -11.00
N ASP A 179 -7.21 11.29 -11.82
CA ASP A 179 -7.03 11.44 -13.27
C ASP A 179 -8.24 12.21 -13.83
N GLY A 180 -8.02 13.19 -14.72
CA GLY A 180 -9.08 14.04 -15.29
C GLY A 180 -9.49 15.26 -14.44
N PHE A 181 -9.01 15.40 -13.19
CA PHE A 181 -9.35 16.56 -12.35
C PHE A 181 -8.85 17.89 -12.95
N ASP A 182 -7.58 17.93 -13.37
CA ASP A 182 -6.98 19.15 -13.95
C ASP A 182 -7.68 19.55 -15.27
N ASP A 183 -8.12 18.57 -16.06
CA ASP A 183 -8.84 18.82 -17.31
C ASP A 183 -10.21 19.47 -17.05
N ILE A 184 -10.94 19.01 -16.03
CA ILE A 184 -12.22 19.62 -15.62
C ILE A 184 -12.00 21.05 -15.13
N LEU A 185 -10.96 21.30 -14.34
CA LEU A 185 -10.64 22.66 -13.89
C LEU A 185 -10.28 23.58 -15.05
N GLN A 186 -9.47 23.12 -16.01
CA GLN A 186 -9.13 23.92 -17.19
C GLN A 186 -10.35 24.20 -18.06
N LEU A 187 -11.21 23.21 -18.30
CA LEU A 187 -12.46 23.42 -19.02
C LEU A 187 -13.34 24.43 -18.28
N SER A 188 -13.46 24.28 -16.97
CA SER A 188 -14.24 25.18 -16.13
C SER A 188 -13.79 26.64 -16.21
N GLN A 189 -12.47 26.88 -16.11
CA GLN A 189 -11.92 28.23 -16.24
C GLN A 189 -12.29 28.85 -17.59
N LYS A 190 -12.18 28.09 -18.68
CA LYS A 190 -12.55 28.55 -20.03
C LYS A 190 -14.04 28.89 -20.13
N GLU A 191 -14.93 28.07 -19.56
CA GLU A 191 -16.37 28.32 -19.59
C GLU A 191 -16.77 29.53 -18.75
N LEU A 192 -16.24 29.65 -17.53
CA LEU A 192 -16.50 30.78 -16.65
C LEU A 192 -15.97 32.09 -17.24
N GLU A 193 -14.80 32.08 -17.88
CA GLU A 193 -14.30 33.24 -18.63
C GLU A 193 -15.24 33.63 -19.77
N LYS A 194 -15.76 32.65 -20.52
CA LYS A 194 -16.71 32.91 -21.60
C LYS A 194 -18.02 33.51 -21.08
N ILE A 195 -18.54 33.01 -19.97
CA ILE A 195 -19.73 33.57 -19.30
C ILE A 195 -19.46 35.02 -18.89
N ASN A 196 -18.34 35.28 -18.21
CA ASN A 196 -17.99 36.63 -17.75
C ASN A 196 -17.83 37.62 -18.93
N ARG A 197 -17.18 37.21 -20.03
CA ARG A 197 -17.07 38.04 -21.24
C ARG A 197 -18.44 38.32 -21.85
N THR A 198 -19.30 37.30 -21.95
CA THR A 198 -20.66 37.46 -22.46
C THR A 198 -21.48 38.41 -21.58
N MET A 199 -21.34 38.36 -20.25
CA MET A 199 -21.99 39.32 -19.35
C MET A 199 -21.51 40.75 -19.59
N GLN A 200 -20.20 40.96 -19.82
CA GLN A 200 -19.65 42.28 -20.16
C GLN A 200 -20.22 42.79 -21.49
N ASP A 201 -20.36 41.92 -22.50
CA ASP A 201 -20.97 42.27 -23.78
C ASP A 201 -22.46 42.63 -23.61
N LEU A 202 -23.21 41.94 -22.74
CA LEU A 202 -24.59 42.30 -22.42
C LEU A 202 -24.70 43.66 -21.75
N GLN A 203 -23.78 44.00 -20.83
CA GLN A 203 -23.72 45.33 -20.22
C GLN A 203 -23.43 46.42 -21.24
N LYS A 204 -22.54 46.16 -22.20
CA LYS A 204 -22.27 47.10 -23.29
C LYS A 204 -23.51 47.28 -24.18
N LEU A 205 -24.19 46.20 -24.53
CA LEU A 205 -25.44 46.26 -25.31
C LEU A 205 -26.54 47.04 -24.58
N LYS A 206 -26.61 46.97 -23.25
CA LYS A 206 -27.54 47.80 -22.46
C LYS A 206 -27.23 49.29 -22.58
N LEU A 207 -25.96 49.68 -22.57
CA LEU A 207 -25.56 51.08 -22.76
C LEU A 207 -25.90 51.56 -24.17
N ASP A 208 -25.62 50.74 -25.18
CA ASP A 208 -25.93 51.07 -26.59
C ASP A 208 -27.46 51.17 -26.81
N ALA A 209 -28.25 50.32 -26.14
CA ALA A 209 -29.71 50.31 -26.21
C ALA A 209 -30.35 51.54 -25.56
N ASP A 210 -29.66 52.24 -24.65
CA ASP A 210 -30.17 53.43 -23.97
C ASP A 210 -30.09 54.70 -24.83
N ASN A 211 -29.60 54.59 -26.07
CA ASN A 211 -29.57 55.70 -27.02
C ASN A 211 -30.99 56.22 -27.29
N THR A 212 -31.15 57.54 -27.18
CA THR A 212 -32.40 58.27 -27.44
C THR A 212 -32.93 58.11 -28.86
N GLU A 213 -32.09 57.74 -29.82
CA GLU A 213 -32.46 57.47 -31.22
C GLU A 213 -33.19 56.13 -31.40
N ILE A 214 -33.17 55.24 -30.40
CA ILE A 214 -33.86 53.94 -30.43
C ILE A 214 -35.30 54.11 -29.93
N GLU A 215 -36.26 53.57 -30.68
CA GLU A 215 -37.68 53.62 -30.34
C GLU A 215 -37.96 53.05 -28.94
N PRO A 216 -38.82 53.70 -28.12
CA PRO A 216 -39.05 53.30 -26.72
C PRO A 216 -39.54 51.85 -26.55
N GLU A 217 -40.40 51.37 -27.46
CA GLU A 217 -40.95 50.01 -27.43
C GLU A 217 -39.85 48.96 -27.70
N ILE A 218 -39.01 49.21 -28.71
CA ILE A 218 -37.84 48.37 -29.03
C ILE A 218 -36.85 48.38 -27.86
N ARG A 219 -36.60 49.55 -27.27
CA ARG A 219 -35.71 49.70 -26.12
C ARG A 219 -36.17 48.86 -24.93
N GLN A 220 -37.46 48.92 -24.58
CA GLN A 220 -38.03 48.10 -23.50
C GLN A 220 -37.90 46.60 -23.78
N GLN A 221 -38.17 46.16 -25.01
CA GLN A 221 -38.02 44.76 -25.41
C GLN A 221 -36.56 44.29 -25.31
N ILE A 222 -35.60 45.12 -25.75
CA ILE A 222 -34.17 44.82 -25.64
C ILE A 222 -33.77 44.69 -24.17
N PHE A 223 -34.17 45.62 -23.31
CA PHE A 223 -33.84 45.54 -21.89
C PHE A 223 -34.39 44.29 -21.21
N ALA A 224 -35.64 43.91 -21.50
CA ALA A 224 -36.23 42.67 -20.98
C ALA A 224 -35.43 41.44 -21.44
N ASN A 225 -35.14 41.34 -22.74
CA ASN A 225 -34.36 40.23 -23.29
C ASN A 225 -32.93 40.16 -22.73
N LEU A 226 -32.28 41.31 -22.51
CA LEU A 226 -30.94 41.36 -21.92
C LEU A 226 -30.96 40.96 -20.43
N ALA A 227 -31.99 41.36 -19.69
CA ALA A 227 -32.18 40.94 -18.30
C ALA A 227 -32.40 39.42 -18.17
N ASP A 228 -33.21 38.83 -19.05
CA ASP A 228 -33.44 37.38 -19.07
C ASP A 228 -32.15 36.60 -19.39
N ARG A 229 -31.33 37.11 -20.33
CA ARG A 229 -30.03 36.52 -20.67
C ARG A 229 -29.03 36.62 -19.52
N GLU A 230 -28.96 37.75 -18.83
CA GLU A 230 -28.10 37.90 -17.64
C GLU A 230 -28.52 36.95 -16.53
N SER A 231 -29.83 36.85 -16.24
CA SER A 231 -30.37 35.92 -15.25
C SER A 231 -30.04 34.46 -15.59
N SER A 232 -30.14 34.10 -16.87
CA SER A 232 -29.77 32.76 -17.36
C SER A 232 -28.28 32.49 -17.21
N LEU A 233 -27.42 33.45 -17.56
CA LEU A 233 -25.96 33.31 -17.42
C LEU A 233 -25.53 33.21 -15.95
N GLU A 234 -26.15 33.96 -15.05
CA GLU A 234 -25.86 33.86 -13.62
C GLU A 234 -26.30 32.50 -13.07
N SER A 235 -27.48 32.01 -13.47
CA SER A 235 -27.94 30.67 -13.10
C SER A 235 -26.98 29.57 -13.60
N PHE A 236 -26.47 29.69 -14.83
CA PHE A 236 -25.48 28.75 -15.37
C PHE A 236 -24.15 28.82 -14.61
N LYS A 237 -23.70 30.03 -14.27
CA LYS A 237 -22.50 30.24 -13.47
C LYS A 237 -22.62 29.62 -12.08
N GLU A 238 -23.76 29.78 -11.42
CA GLU A 238 -24.05 29.16 -10.12
C GLU A 238 -24.02 27.63 -10.20
N GLU A 239 -24.71 27.02 -11.16
CA GLU A 239 -24.71 25.56 -11.34
C GLU A 239 -23.30 25.03 -11.67
N TRP A 240 -22.53 25.77 -12.47
CA TRP A 240 -21.16 25.42 -12.78
C TRP A 240 -20.25 25.48 -11.54
N ASN A 241 -20.38 26.53 -10.72
CA ASN A 241 -19.64 26.66 -9.47
C ASN A 241 -20.01 25.55 -8.47
N LYS A 242 -21.29 25.19 -8.36
CA LYS A 242 -21.73 24.05 -7.54
C LYS A 242 -21.09 22.74 -8.01
N TYR A 243 -21.06 22.51 -9.32
CA TYR A 243 -20.43 21.33 -9.91
C TYR A 243 -18.94 21.25 -9.57
N ILE A 244 -18.19 22.34 -9.76
CA ILE A 244 -16.76 22.40 -9.45
C ILE A 244 -16.48 22.23 -7.97
N THR A 245 -17.26 22.89 -7.11
CA THR A 245 -17.16 22.70 -5.65
C THR A 245 -17.37 21.24 -5.26
N GLY A 246 -18.30 20.53 -5.94
CA GLY A 246 -18.50 19.10 -5.77
C GLY A 246 -17.26 18.27 -6.12
N ILE A 247 -16.59 18.59 -7.24
CA ILE A 247 -15.37 17.92 -7.71
C ILE A 247 -14.17 18.23 -6.79
N GLU A 248 -14.00 19.48 -6.36
CA GLU A 248 -12.98 19.88 -5.37
C GLU A 248 -13.20 19.17 -4.03
N GLY A 249 -14.45 19.05 -3.57
CA GLY A 249 -14.78 18.27 -2.37
C GLY A 249 -14.47 16.78 -2.48
N VAL A 250 -14.41 16.21 -3.68
CA VAL A 250 -13.90 14.85 -3.91
C VAL A 250 -12.37 14.83 -3.79
N GLN A 251 -11.68 15.81 -4.38
CA GLN A 251 -10.22 15.94 -4.28
C GLN A 251 -9.77 16.12 -2.83
N GLU A 252 -10.45 16.93 -2.03
CA GLU A 252 -10.14 17.12 -0.63
C GLU A 252 -10.31 15.81 0.17
N ARG A 253 -11.38 15.07 -0.07
CA ARG A 253 -11.61 13.74 0.54
C ARG A 253 -10.49 12.76 0.18
N VAL A 254 -10.05 12.75 -1.08
CA VAL A 254 -8.88 11.97 -1.50
C VAL A 254 -7.60 12.45 -0.79
N GLY A 255 -7.39 13.76 -0.69
CA GLY A 255 -6.26 14.34 0.05
C GLY A 255 -6.26 13.94 1.53
N SER A 256 -7.43 13.83 2.14
CA SER A 256 -7.58 13.36 3.52
C SER A 256 -7.11 11.91 3.72
N LEU A 257 -7.17 11.07 2.68
CA LEU A 257 -6.65 9.69 2.75
C LEU A 257 -5.12 9.67 2.88
N LYS A 258 -4.41 10.65 2.28
CA LYS A 258 -2.95 10.78 2.46
C LYS A 258 -2.58 11.08 3.92
N LYS A 259 -3.48 11.70 4.70
CA LYS A 259 -3.30 11.89 6.15
C LYS A 259 -3.28 10.56 6.93
N LYS A 260 -3.67 9.44 6.32
CA LYS A 260 -3.59 8.09 6.92
C LYS A 260 -2.24 7.39 6.68
N ILE A 261 -1.35 7.96 5.85
CA ILE A 261 -0.02 7.39 5.60
C ILE A 261 0.78 7.17 6.90
N PRO A 262 0.82 8.11 7.87
CA PRO A 262 1.51 7.86 9.15
C PRO A 262 0.94 6.66 9.92
N THR A 263 -0.38 6.47 9.92
CA THR A 263 -1.01 5.30 10.53
C THR A 263 -0.61 4.01 9.82
N LEU A 264 -0.58 4.01 8.48
CA LEU A 264 -0.12 2.85 7.71
C LEU A 264 1.35 2.54 7.96
N LYS A 265 2.21 3.56 8.11
CA LYS A 265 3.62 3.39 8.49
C LYS A 265 3.72 2.73 9.87
N LEU A 266 2.95 3.19 10.86
CA LEU A 266 2.91 2.56 12.18
C LEU A 266 2.45 1.09 12.12
N ILE A 267 1.42 0.79 11.33
CA ILE A 267 0.95 -0.61 11.14
C ILE A 267 2.04 -1.47 10.53
N ARG A 268 2.70 -0.98 9.47
CA ARG A 268 3.83 -1.66 8.82
C ARG A 268 4.98 -1.91 9.79
N ASP A 269 5.38 -0.88 10.52
CA ASP A 269 6.53 -0.94 11.44
C ASP A 269 6.21 -1.85 12.63
N ASN A 270 4.96 -1.87 13.11
CA ASN A 270 4.49 -2.80 14.12
C ASN A 270 4.46 -4.25 13.61
N ALA A 271 3.99 -4.51 12.38
CA ALA A 271 4.03 -5.85 11.79
C ALA A 271 5.48 -6.36 11.64
N GLN A 272 6.41 -5.46 11.32
CA GLN A 272 7.83 -5.77 11.30
C GLN A 272 8.36 -6.12 12.71
N ASN A 273 8.04 -5.30 13.73
CA ASN A 273 8.44 -5.56 15.11
C ASN A 273 7.87 -6.89 15.63
N GLN A 274 6.65 -7.24 15.23
CA GLN A 274 6.03 -8.52 15.58
C GLN A 274 6.78 -9.72 15.01
N LEU A 275 7.38 -9.61 13.82
CA LEU A 275 8.25 -10.67 13.28
C LEU A 275 9.53 -10.81 14.08
N ASP A 276 10.13 -9.70 14.50
CA ASP A 276 11.31 -9.69 15.39
C ASP A 276 10.96 -10.38 16.72
N PHE A 277 9.82 -10.01 17.32
CA PHE A 277 9.34 -10.62 18.56
C PHE A 277 9.08 -12.13 18.40
N PHE A 278 8.46 -12.54 17.29
CA PHE A 278 8.20 -13.95 17.01
C PHE A 278 9.48 -14.78 16.87
N GLU A 279 10.53 -14.20 16.29
CA GLU A 279 11.85 -14.82 16.20
C GLU A 279 12.49 -15.02 17.58
N ILE A 280 12.45 -14.00 18.42
CA ILE A 280 12.93 -14.08 19.81
C ILE A 280 12.15 -15.14 20.58
N MET A 281 10.83 -15.20 20.44
CA MET A 281 10.02 -16.24 21.09
C MET A 281 10.37 -17.66 20.64
N LYS A 282 10.71 -17.88 19.36
CA LYS A 282 11.15 -19.21 18.90
C LYS A 282 12.39 -19.67 19.66
N ILE A 283 13.38 -18.80 19.80
CA ILE A 283 14.63 -19.07 20.53
C ILE A 283 14.33 -19.30 22.01
N PHE A 284 13.51 -18.46 22.64
CA PHE A 284 13.09 -18.64 24.03
C PHE A 284 12.34 -19.96 24.27
N GLY A 285 11.47 -20.35 23.34
CA GLY A 285 10.77 -21.63 23.41
C GLY A 285 11.72 -22.83 23.35
N VAL A 286 12.72 -22.78 22.45
CA VAL A 286 13.78 -23.80 22.39
C VAL A 286 14.59 -23.80 23.69
N MET A 287 14.95 -22.62 24.22
CA MET A 287 15.67 -22.48 25.49
C MET A 287 14.92 -23.15 26.64
N MET A 288 13.62 -22.91 26.76
CA MET A 288 12.76 -23.53 27.78
C MET A 288 12.66 -25.05 27.62
N VAL A 289 12.64 -25.56 26.39
CA VAL A 289 12.71 -27.01 26.12
C VAL A 289 14.07 -27.56 26.53
N THR A 290 15.18 -26.92 26.17
CA THR A 290 16.52 -27.33 26.64
C THR A 290 16.66 -27.22 28.15
N GLU A 291 15.98 -26.29 28.82
CA GLU A 291 15.98 -26.19 30.28
C GLU A 291 15.13 -27.31 30.91
N ALA A 292 14.01 -27.68 30.31
CA ALA A 292 13.23 -28.85 30.71
C ALA A 292 14.01 -30.15 30.49
N VAL A 293 14.72 -30.28 29.36
CA VAL A 293 15.64 -31.39 29.08
C VAL A 293 16.81 -31.38 30.07
N ARG A 294 17.37 -30.21 30.41
CA ARG A 294 18.43 -30.07 31.42
C ARG A 294 17.96 -30.46 32.82
N LYS A 295 16.70 -30.20 33.16
CA LYS A 295 16.07 -30.65 34.42
C LYS A 295 15.75 -32.16 34.43
N ASN A 296 15.69 -32.79 33.25
CA ASN A 296 15.51 -34.23 33.06
C ASN A 296 16.82 -34.98 32.78
N LEU A 297 17.94 -34.29 32.58
CA LEU A 297 19.24 -34.89 32.84
C LEU A 297 19.21 -35.16 34.33
N ASP A 298 19.33 -36.44 34.73
CA ASP A 298 19.64 -36.80 36.11
C ASP A 298 20.65 -35.78 36.61
N THR A 299 20.45 -35.25 37.82
CA THR A 299 21.47 -34.46 38.50
C THR A 299 22.79 -35.12 38.17
N LEU A 300 23.61 -34.46 37.36
CA LEU A 300 25.01 -34.81 37.20
C LEU A 300 25.60 -34.46 38.57
N GLU A 301 25.28 -35.27 39.58
CA GLU A 301 26.20 -35.61 40.64
C GLU A 301 27.40 -36.11 39.87
N ILE A 302 28.35 -35.19 39.67
CA ILE A 302 29.73 -35.57 39.50
C ILE A 302 30.03 -36.36 40.77
N VAL A 303 29.86 -37.68 40.70
CA VAL A 303 30.42 -38.61 41.67
C VAL A 303 31.88 -38.19 41.76
N ALA A 304 32.29 -37.69 42.93
CA ALA A 304 33.68 -37.37 43.16
C ALA A 304 34.51 -38.61 42.83
N LEU A 305 35.28 -38.56 41.74
CA LEU A 305 36.33 -39.54 41.49
C LEU A 305 37.28 -39.50 42.70
N PRO A 306 37.76 -40.65 43.21
CA PRO A 306 38.71 -40.66 44.31
C PRO A 306 40.02 -40.05 43.81
N LEU A 307 40.25 -38.78 44.14
CA LEU A 307 41.40 -37.98 43.72
C LEU A 307 42.67 -38.29 44.55
N ASP A 308 42.57 -39.25 45.46
CA ASP A 308 43.59 -39.63 46.43
C ASP A 308 44.72 -40.47 45.81
N GLU A 309 44.60 -40.88 44.54
CA GLU A 309 45.55 -41.79 43.86
C GLU A 309 46.41 -41.13 42.76
N ILE A 310 46.37 -39.80 42.60
CA ILE A 310 47.14 -39.09 41.56
C ILE A 310 48.23 -38.19 42.19
N GLU A 311 49.48 -38.68 42.26
CA GLU A 311 50.66 -37.86 42.57
C GLU A 311 51.26 -37.23 41.29
N LEU A 312 51.61 -35.94 41.39
CA LEU A 312 52.17 -35.12 40.30
C LEU A 312 53.65 -34.81 40.56
N ILE A 313 54.55 -35.25 39.68
CA ILE A 313 55.97 -34.88 39.69
C ILE A 313 56.13 -33.45 39.14
N SER A 314 56.75 -32.57 39.93
CA SER A 314 57.09 -31.20 39.53
C SER A 314 58.49 -31.13 38.87
N LEU A 315 58.60 -30.44 37.74
CA LEU A 315 59.84 -30.16 37.02
C LEU A 315 60.35 -28.76 37.36
N PRO A 316 61.33 -28.62 38.28
CA PRO A 316 61.86 -27.32 38.66
C PRO A 316 62.69 -26.65 37.55
N PRO A 317 62.84 -25.32 37.60
CA PRO A 317 63.34 -24.49 36.49
C PRO A 317 64.71 -24.91 35.93
N HIS A 318 65.61 -25.44 36.76
CA HIS A 318 66.93 -25.89 36.31
C HIS A 318 66.87 -27.05 35.30
N LYS A 319 65.86 -27.93 35.39
CA LYS A 319 65.64 -29.02 34.41
C LYS A 319 65.04 -28.52 33.11
N VAL A 320 64.32 -27.39 33.14
CA VAL A 320 63.80 -26.73 31.93
C VAL A 320 64.93 -26.09 31.13
N TYR A 321 65.90 -25.42 31.78
CA TYR A 321 67.05 -24.79 31.11
C TYR A 321 67.97 -25.78 30.38
N THR A 322 68.11 -27.00 30.91
CA THR A 322 68.88 -28.10 30.29
C THR A 322 68.17 -28.68 29.06
N LEU A 323 66.84 -28.71 29.06
CA LEU A 323 66.03 -29.28 27.96
C LEU A 323 65.92 -28.35 26.73
N ILE A 324 66.18 -27.05 26.88
CA ILE A 324 66.17 -26.06 25.78
C ILE A 324 67.57 -25.61 25.35
N GLY A 325 68.63 -26.26 25.83
CA GLY A 325 70.01 -26.10 25.33
C GLY A 325 70.72 -24.79 25.69
N LEU A 326 70.28 -24.09 26.74
CA LEU A 326 70.75 -22.73 27.07
C LEU A 326 71.52 -22.61 28.40
N SER A 327 71.86 -23.70 29.08
CA SER A 327 72.69 -23.61 30.28
C SER A 327 74.18 -23.80 29.99
N GLN A 328 74.94 -22.70 30.13
CA GLN A 328 76.40 -22.69 30.26
C GLN A 328 76.84 -23.54 31.47
N GLU A 329 77.90 -24.33 31.27
CA GLU A 329 78.65 -24.99 32.33
C GLU A 329 79.22 -23.96 33.30
N GLN A 330 78.96 -24.13 34.59
CA GLN A 330 79.78 -23.73 35.74
C GLN A 330 79.00 -24.22 36.98
N GLY A 331 79.47 -25.14 37.82
CA GLY A 331 80.83 -25.44 38.20
C GLY A 331 80.91 -25.27 39.72
N ASN A 332 81.32 -26.32 40.42
CA ASN A 332 81.76 -26.36 41.84
C ASN A 332 80.64 -26.24 42.89
N SER A 333 80.68 -26.88 44.05
CA SER A 333 81.54 -27.89 44.70
C SER A 333 80.79 -28.21 46.01
N GLN A 334 80.50 -29.47 46.30
CA GLN A 334 81.18 -30.27 47.32
C GLN A 334 81.09 -29.78 48.79
N ILE A 335 80.55 -30.71 49.59
CA ILE A 335 81.00 -31.14 50.94
C ILE A 335 80.50 -30.34 52.15
N GLY A 336 79.98 -31.09 53.12
CA GLY A 336 79.77 -30.71 54.51
C GLY A 336 78.79 -31.64 55.20
#